data_AF-A0A919DII8-F1
#
_entry.id   AF-A0A919DII8-F1
#
_cell.length_a   1.000
_cell.length_b   1.000
_cell.length_c   1.000
_cell.angle_alpha   90.00
_cell.angle_beta   90.00
_cell.angle_gamma   90.00
#
_symmetry.space_group_name_H-M   'P 1'
#
loop_
_entity.id
_entity.type
_entity.pdbx_description
1 polymer ?
#
loop_
_entity_poly.entity_id
_entity_poly.type
_entity_poly.pdbx_seq_one_letter_code
_entity_poly.pdbx_strand_id
1 'polypeptide(L)'
;MAGLSARRTLDLGGATVLPGFIDAHVHLAWAGLKAEAPSVAPSRCADDVLRVVAEPVTRAPAGGWVDFGGYDQRTLDRRLTAADLDAVSAGRKVYWATSPVMPAWSTRRFSTAFRRTWPEPTVSSRRAPWEPR
;
A
#
# COMPACT_ATOMS: atom_id res chain seq x y z
N MET A 1 -26.12 -31.49 -24.61
CA MET A 1 -26.02 -30.19 -25.30
C MET A 1 -25.51 -30.43 -26.71
N ALA A 2 -26.41 -30.58 -27.68
CA ALA A 2 -26.07 -30.65 -29.10
C ALA A 2 -26.53 -29.32 -29.73
N GLY A 3 -25.64 -28.62 -30.46
CA GLY A 3 -26.00 -27.40 -31.20
C GLY A 3 -25.00 -26.24 -31.15
N LEU A 4 -23.88 -26.34 -30.43
CA LEU A 4 -22.85 -25.28 -30.41
C LEU A 4 -21.55 -25.80 -31.02
N SER A 5 -21.05 -25.12 -32.05
CA SER A 5 -19.72 -25.36 -32.64
C SER A 5 -18.70 -24.37 -32.07
N ALA A 6 -17.51 -24.85 -31.74
CA ALA A 6 -16.42 -23.99 -31.26
C ALA A 6 -15.74 -23.27 -32.44
N ARG A 7 -15.43 -21.98 -32.27
CA ARG A 7 -14.65 -21.21 -33.26
C ARG A 7 -13.18 -21.67 -33.32
N ARG A 8 -12.66 -22.20 -32.22
CA ARG A 8 -11.27 -22.66 -32.10
C ARG A 8 -11.21 -23.89 -31.21
N THR A 9 -10.50 -24.91 -31.68
CA THR A 9 -10.16 -26.11 -30.93
C THR A 9 -8.65 -26.12 -30.72
N LEU A 10 -8.21 -26.50 -29.52
CA LEU A 10 -6.80 -26.61 -29.16
C LEU A 10 -6.55 -28.01 -28.58
N ASP A 11 -5.56 -28.70 -29.11
CA ASP A 11 -5.05 -29.94 -28.51
C ASP A 11 -4.05 -29.58 -27.40
N LEU A 12 -4.30 -30.09 -26.20
CA LEU A 12 -3.48 -29.84 -25.02
C LEU A 12 -2.49 -30.98 -24.73
N GLY A 13 -2.39 -31.98 -25.61
CA GLY A 13 -1.38 -33.04 -25.50
C GLY A 13 -1.52 -33.90 -24.25
N GLY A 14 -2.76 -34.12 -23.77
CA GLY A 14 -3.04 -34.89 -22.55
C GLY A 14 -2.94 -34.10 -21.24
N ALA A 15 -2.74 -32.78 -21.29
CA ALA A 15 -2.73 -31.95 -20.09
C ALA A 15 -4.12 -31.84 -19.42
N THR A 16 -4.14 -31.66 -18.10
CA THR A 16 -5.37 -31.45 -17.32
C THR A 16 -5.75 -29.98 -17.31
N VAL A 17 -7.03 -29.69 -17.56
CA VAL A 17 -7.61 -28.36 -17.42
C VAL A 17 -8.27 -28.24 -16.05
N LEU A 18 -7.90 -27.21 -15.31
CA LEU A 18 -8.50 -26.86 -14.02
C LEU A 18 -9.24 -25.51 -14.13
N PRO A 19 -10.28 -25.27 -13.31
CA PRO A 19 -10.81 -23.93 -13.12
C PRO A 19 -9.70 -22.97 -12.68
N GLY A 20 -9.76 -21.72 -13.13
CA GLY A 20 -8.86 -20.68 -12.62
C GLY A 20 -9.03 -20.48 -11.12
N PHE A 21 -7.97 -20.04 -10.43
CA PHE A 21 -8.07 -19.65 -9.03
C PHE A 21 -9.00 -18.44 -8.88
N ILE A 22 -9.86 -18.48 -7.86
CA ILE A 22 -10.76 -17.39 -7.51
C ILE A 22 -10.41 -16.94 -6.09
N ASP A 23 -9.91 -15.72 -5.97
CA ASP A 23 -9.74 -15.05 -4.68
C ASP A 23 -10.99 -14.21 -4.40
N ALA A 24 -11.80 -14.65 -3.43
CA ALA A 24 -13.05 -13.98 -3.07
C ALA A 24 -12.85 -12.75 -2.16
N HIS A 25 -11.65 -12.56 -1.58
CA HIS A 25 -11.36 -11.43 -0.71
C HIS A 25 -9.93 -10.95 -0.97
N VAL A 26 -9.81 -10.05 -1.93
CA VAL A 26 -8.54 -9.42 -2.27
C VAL A 26 -8.62 -7.90 -2.15
N HIS A 27 -7.63 -7.30 -1.50
CA HIS A 27 -7.39 -5.86 -1.58
C HIS A 27 -6.50 -5.57 -2.78
N LEU A 28 -7.02 -5.71 -4.00
CA LEU A 28 -6.21 -5.72 -5.22
C LEU A 28 -5.36 -4.45 -5.39
N ALA A 29 -5.95 -3.27 -5.17
CA ALA A 29 -5.23 -2.00 -5.24
C ALA A 29 -4.07 -1.95 -4.22
N TRP A 30 -4.30 -2.48 -3.01
CA TRP A 30 -3.28 -2.54 -1.97
C TRP A 30 -2.16 -3.53 -2.30
N ALA A 31 -2.51 -4.67 -2.90
CA ALA A 31 -1.53 -5.65 -3.36
C ALA A 31 -0.61 -5.06 -4.43
N GLY A 32 -1.16 -4.31 -5.40
CA GLY A 32 -0.39 -3.59 -6.41
C GLY A 32 0.52 -2.52 -5.79
N LEU A 33 -0.02 -1.66 -4.91
CA LEU A 33 0.77 -0.64 -4.22
C LEU A 33 1.92 -1.24 -3.40
N LYS A 34 1.67 -2.36 -2.71
CA LYS A 34 2.72 -3.08 -1.96
C LYS A 34 3.78 -3.73 -2.84
N ALA A 35 3.42 -4.22 -4.02
CA ALA A 35 4.36 -4.84 -4.93
C ALA A 35 5.37 -3.82 -5.50
N GLU A 36 4.94 -2.58 -5.67
CA GLU A 36 5.77 -1.47 -6.17
C GLU A 36 6.52 -0.71 -5.07
N ALA A 37 6.07 -0.78 -3.81
CA ALA A 37 6.66 -0.05 -2.71
C ALA A 37 8.06 -0.61 -2.33
N PRO A 38 9.09 0.24 -2.17
CA PRO A 38 10.37 -0.17 -1.59
C PRO A 38 10.18 -0.82 -0.22
N SER A 39 10.90 -1.91 0.05
CA SER A 39 10.80 -2.65 1.30
C SER A 39 11.97 -2.35 2.22
N VAL A 40 11.69 -2.03 3.48
CA VAL A 40 12.71 -1.99 4.56
C VAL A 40 12.93 -3.36 5.20
N ALA A 41 12.15 -4.38 4.83
CA ALA A 41 12.43 -5.76 5.25
C ALA A 41 13.54 -6.40 4.39
N PRO A 42 14.40 -7.25 4.97
CA PRO A 42 14.47 -7.61 6.40
C PRO A 42 15.50 -6.78 7.17
N SER A 43 15.13 -5.60 7.70
CA SER A 43 15.98 -4.86 8.64
C SER A 43 15.92 -5.43 10.06
N ARG A 44 17.00 -5.28 10.83
CA ARG A 44 17.11 -5.72 12.24
C ARG A 44 17.58 -4.64 13.21
N CYS A 45 18.01 -3.49 12.69
CA CYS A 45 18.25 -2.31 13.49
C CYS A 45 17.67 -1.05 12.84
N ALA A 46 17.51 -0.01 13.63
CA ALA A 46 17.03 1.28 13.17
C ALA A 46 17.90 1.85 12.03
N ASP A 47 19.22 1.71 12.13
CA ASP A 47 20.16 2.26 11.14
C ASP A 47 20.04 1.57 9.78
N ASP A 48 19.72 0.26 9.75
CA ASP A 48 19.42 -0.46 8.50
C ASP A 48 18.20 0.13 7.80
N VAL A 49 17.14 0.41 8.56
CA VAL A 49 15.93 1.02 8.01
C VAL A 49 16.25 2.39 7.44
N LEU A 50 16.99 3.23 8.18
CA LEU A 50 17.36 4.59 7.73
C LEU A 50 18.22 4.57 6.47
N ARG A 51 19.15 3.62 6.36
CA ARG A 51 19.97 3.42 5.16
C ARG A 51 19.12 3.01 3.95
N VAL A 52 18.16 2.11 4.13
CA VAL A 52 17.25 1.70 3.05
C VAL A 52 16.33 2.84 2.63
N VAL A 53 15.90 3.69 3.57
CA VAL A 53 15.04 4.85 3.28
C VAL A 53 15.77 5.93 2.47
N ALA A 54 17.05 6.16 2.74
CA ALA A 54 17.80 7.30 2.18
C ALA A 54 17.87 7.33 0.64
N GLU A 55 17.88 6.18 -0.03
CA GLU A 55 18.04 6.10 -1.48
C GLU A 55 16.72 6.34 -2.25
N PRO A 56 15.61 5.62 -1.96
CA PRO A 56 14.34 5.82 -2.65
C PRO A 56 13.74 7.22 -2.44
N VAL A 57 13.97 7.86 -1.29
CA VAL A 57 13.46 9.21 -1.07
C VAL A 57 14.06 10.20 -2.06
N THR A 58 15.34 10.11 -2.40
CA THR A 58 15.95 11.08 -3.34
C THR A 58 15.34 11.03 -4.74
N ARG A 59 14.76 9.89 -5.13
CA ARG A 59 14.10 9.70 -6.43
C ARG A 59 12.71 10.35 -6.49
N ALA A 60 12.08 10.61 -5.34
CA ALA A 60 10.78 11.26 -5.31
C ALA A 60 10.90 12.77 -5.58
N PRO A 61 9.88 13.41 -6.17
CA PRO A 61 9.81 14.86 -6.30
C PRO A 61 9.92 15.58 -4.93
N ALA A 62 10.42 16.81 -4.94
CA ALA A 62 10.52 17.63 -3.73
C ALA A 62 9.15 17.76 -3.03
N GLY A 63 9.09 17.50 -1.73
CA GLY A 63 7.84 17.51 -0.95
C GLY A 63 6.87 16.35 -1.23
N GLY A 64 7.25 15.44 -2.14
CA GLY A 64 6.51 14.24 -2.50
C GLY A 64 6.47 13.20 -1.39
N TRP A 65 5.70 12.14 -1.64
CA TRP A 65 5.50 11.01 -0.72
C TRP A 65 6.26 9.79 -1.19
N VAL A 66 6.80 9.04 -0.24
CA VAL A 66 7.37 7.70 -0.46
C VAL A 66 6.75 6.76 0.55
N ASP A 67 6.07 5.73 0.03
CA ASP A 67 5.49 4.64 0.81
C ASP A 67 6.49 3.48 0.85
N PHE A 68 6.67 2.90 2.03
CA PHE A 68 7.55 1.77 2.26
C PHE A 68 6.78 0.56 2.80
N GLY A 69 7.13 -0.62 2.31
CA GLY A 69 6.69 -1.90 2.84
C GLY A 69 7.64 -2.47 3.89
N GLY A 70 7.16 -3.45 4.66
CA GLY A 70 8.02 -4.33 5.45
C GLY A 70 8.54 -3.76 6.78
N TYR A 71 8.05 -2.60 7.23
CA TYR A 71 8.41 -2.08 8.55
C TYR A 71 7.81 -2.94 9.67
N ASP A 72 8.67 -3.47 10.54
CA ASP A 72 8.28 -4.19 11.76
C ASP A 72 9.13 -3.74 12.94
N GLN A 73 8.55 -2.89 13.79
CA GLN A 73 9.17 -2.35 14.99
C GLN A 73 9.62 -3.40 16.00
N ARG A 74 9.07 -4.63 15.95
CA ARG A 74 9.42 -5.71 16.88
C ARG A 74 10.76 -6.35 16.55
N THR A 75 11.22 -6.17 15.30
CA THR A 75 12.47 -6.75 14.80
C THR A 75 13.67 -5.83 14.98
N LEU A 76 13.45 -4.59 15.40
CA LEU A 76 14.48 -3.57 15.50
C LEU A 76 15.05 -3.49 16.92
N ASP A 77 16.33 -3.18 17.01
CA ASP A 77 17.08 -2.88 18.23
C ASP A 77 16.51 -1.69 19.04
N ARG A 78 15.91 -0.72 18.35
CA ARG A 78 15.19 0.41 18.95
C ARG A 78 14.02 0.85 18.09
N ARG A 79 13.10 1.60 18.70
CA ARG A 79 12.02 2.28 17.96
C ARG A 79 12.58 3.45 17.16
N LEU A 80 12.13 3.60 15.92
CA LEU A 80 12.34 4.81 15.13
C LEU A 80 11.44 5.94 15.63
N THR A 81 12.00 7.14 15.62
CA THR A 81 11.32 8.39 15.92
C THR A 81 11.04 9.17 14.64
N ALA A 82 10.18 10.19 14.72
CA ALA A 82 10.01 11.10 13.60
C ALA A 82 11.31 11.84 13.23
N ALA A 83 12.16 12.14 14.22
CA ALA A 83 13.44 12.83 14.00
C ALA A 83 14.43 11.96 13.21
N ASP A 84 14.47 10.66 13.48
CA ASP A 84 15.28 9.71 12.71
C ASP A 84 14.91 9.74 11.21
N LEU A 85 13.61 9.71 10.93
CA LEU A 85 13.10 9.77 9.55
C LEU A 85 13.31 11.14 8.91
N ASP A 86 13.10 12.22 9.67
CA ASP A 86 13.32 13.58 9.17
C ASP A 86 14.78 13.77 8.72
N ALA A 87 15.76 13.17 9.43
CA ALA A 87 17.18 13.23 9.10
C ALA A 87 17.53 12.60 7.73
N VAL A 88 16.83 11.54 7.32
CA VAL A 88 17.08 10.86 6.03
C VAL A 88 16.09 11.23 4.94
N SER A 89 14.99 11.91 5.28
CA SER A 89 13.88 12.19 4.36
C SER A 89 14.19 13.17 3.22
N ALA A 90 15.28 13.96 3.34
CA ALA A 90 15.63 15.02 2.40
C ALA A 90 14.44 15.93 2.03
N GLY A 91 13.60 16.27 3.01
CA GLY A 91 12.43 17.14 2.83
C GLY A 91 11.18 16.48 2.23
N ARG A 92 11.20 15.17 1.98
CA ARG A 92 10.06 14.39 1.49
C ARG A 92 9.31 13.72 2.64
N LYS A 93 8.12 13.21 2.34
CA LYS A 93 7.25 12.59 3.33
C LYS A 93 7.41 11.07 3.24
N VAL A 94 7.82 10.46 4.34
CA VAL A 94 7.96 9.01 4.46
C VAL A 94 6.73 8.46 5.19
N TYR A 95 6.16 7.40 4.65
CA TYR A 95 5.03 6.69 5.22
C TYR A 95 5.24 5.18 5.05
N TRP A 96 4.66 4.41 5.96
CA TRP A 96 4.49 2.97 5.80
C TRP A 96 3.19 2.54 6.47
N ALA A 97 2.50 1.59 5.85
CA ALA A 97 1.36 0.96 6.48
C ALA A 97 1.77 -0.30 7.23
N THR A 98 1.69 -0.23 8.55
CA THR A 98 1.97 -1.36 9.44
C THR A 98 0.82 -2.37 9.42
N SER A 99 0.82 -3.29 8.44
CA SER A 99 -0.09 -4.45 8.35
C SER A 99 -1.60 -4.11 8.21
N PRO A 100 -2.42 -4.91 7.50
CA PRO A 100 -3.83 -4.56 7.22
C PRO A 100 -4.78 -4.55 8.43
N VAL A 101 -4.30 -4.75 9.67
CA VAL A 101 -5.14 -4.86 10.88
C VAL A 101 -4.78 -3.89 12.01
N MET A 102 -3.81 -2.97 11.86
CA MET A 102 -3.42 -2.03 12.95
C MET A 102 -2.97 -0.64 12.42
N PRO A 103 -3.04 0.42 13.27
CA PRO A 103 -2.91 1.81 12.82
C PRO A 103 -1.50 2.18 12.37
N ALA A 104 -1.43 2.92 11.25
CA ALA A 104 -0.20 3.43 10.67
C ALA A 104 0.56 4.38 11.61
N TRP A 105 1.87 4.20 11.72
CA TRP A 105 2.78 5.12 12.40
C TRP A 105 3.29 6.16 11.40
N SER A 106 3.36 7.42 11.83
CA SER A 106 3.71 8.51 10.92
C SER A 106 4.49 9.64 11.61
N THR A 107 5.28 10.39 10.84
CA THR A 107 6.13 11.50 11.32
C THR A 107 5.29 12.72 11.72
N ARG A 108 5.89 13.68 12.45
CA ARG A 108 5.18 14.89 12.92
C ARG A 108 4.56 15.70 11.78
N ARG A 109 5.21 15.74 10.60
CA ARG A 109 4.68 16.36 9.38
C ARG A 109 3.45 15.63 8.81
N PHE A 110 3.32 14.31 8.99
CA PHE A 110 2.14 13.56 8.58
C PHE A 110 0.89 14.00 9.36
N SER A 111 1.00 14.15 10.69
CA SER A 111 -0.14 14.55 11.53
C SER A 111 -0.72 15.91 11.11
N THR A 112 0.12 16.80 10.60
CA THR A 112 -0.27 18.11 10.09
C THR A 112 -0.75 18.05 8.64
N ALA A 113 -0.19 17.17 7.80
CA ALA A 113 -0.57 17.01 6.40
C ALA A 113 -1.89 16.23 6.25
N PHE A 114 -2.11 15.14 6.99
CA PHE A 114 -3.34 14.35 6.96
C PHE A 114 -4.56 15.23 7.29
N ARG A 115 -4.43 16.13 8.26
CA ARG A 115 -5.46 17.09 8.66
C ARG A 115 -5.72 18.21 7.63
N ARG A 116 -4.84 18.39 6.64
CA ARG A 116 -4.94 19.43 5.60
C ARG A 116 -5.37 18.90 4.23
N THR A 117 -5.04 17.66 3.89
CA THR A 117 -5.38 17.08 2.57
C THR A 117 -6.70 16.32 2.53
N TRP A 118 -7.26 15.95 3.68
CA TRP A 118 -8.63 15.42 3.77
C TRP A 118 -9.49 16.47 4.51
N PRO A 119 -10.23 17.35 3.82
CA PRO A 119 -11.28 18.09 4.50
C PRO A 119 -12.28 17.08 5.08
N GLU A 120 -12.85 17.37 6.25
CA GLU A 120 -14.00 16.59 6.73
C GLU A 120 -15.03 16.50 5.60
N PRO A 121 -15.56 15.31 5.29
CA PRO A 121 -16.64 15.23 4.33
C PRO A 121 -17.78 16.10 4.86
N THR A 122 -18.04 17.22 4.21
CA THR A 122 -19.28 17.96 4.42
C THR A 122 -20.39 17.04 3.92
N VAL A 123 -20.99 16.28 4.84
CA VAL A 123 -22.24 15.56 4.58
C VAL A 123 -23.30 16.63 4.35
N SER A 124 -23.43 17.07 3.11
CA SER A 124 -24.60 17.77 2.62
C SER A 124 -25.78 16.81 2.76
N SER A 125 -26.63 17.01 3.76
CA SER A 125 -27.89 16.30 3.94
C SER A 125 -28.87 16.63 2.80
N ARG A 126 -28.60 16.17 1.59
CA ARG A 126 -29.59 16.08 0.52
C ARG A 126 -30.05 14.65 0.47
N ARG A 127 -31.30 14.41 0.86
CA ARG A 127 -31.97 13.13 0.68
C ARG A 127 -31.93 12.77 -0.81
N ALA A 128 -31.54 11.54 -1.13
CA ALA A 128 -31.58 11.04 -2.49
C ALA A 128 -33.05 10.91 -2.97
N PRO A 129 -33.33 11.06 -4.29
CA PRO A 129 -34.70 11.19 -4.80
C PRO A 129 -35.45 9.86 -4.96
N TRP A 130 -34.90 8.76 -4.47
CA TRP A 130 -35.51 7.45 -4.63
C TRP A 130 -36.08 7.00 -3.27
N GLU A 131 -37.39 7.16 -3.11
CA GLU A 131 -38.18 6.37 -2.16
C GLU A 131 -39.21 5.58 -2.99
N PRO A 132 -39.38 4.27 -2.71
CA PRO A 132 -40.36 3.45 -3.44
C PRO A 132 -41.79 3.83 -3.05
N ARG A 133 -42.69 3.78 -4.04
CA ARG A 133 -44.14 3.95 -3.84
C ARG A 133 -44.76 2.79 -3.07
#